data_AF-A0A521SQL7-F1
#
_entry.id   AF-A0A521SQL7-F1
#
_cell.length_a   1.000
_cell.length_b   1.000
_cell.length_c   1.000
_cell.angle_alpha   90.00
_cell.angle_beta   90.00
_cell.angle_gamma   90.00
#
_symmetry.space_group_name_H-M   'P 1'
#
loop_
_entity.id
_entity.type
_entity.pdbx_description
1 polymer ?
#
loop_
_entity_poly.entity_id
_entity_poly.type
_entity_poly.pdbx_seq_one_letter_code
_entity_poly.pdbx_strand_id
1 'polypeptide(L)' 'MAEDDKDLQRRQAMILTAIPMVLVAGPLVGFLIGNYLDGKFGTAPWLMIFFIIMGAGASIKQVKQLLAKTSGK' A
#
# COMPACT_ATOMS: atom_id res chain seq x y z
N MET A 1 -14.50 -28.07 -18.41
CA MET A 1 -13.32 -28.14 -17.51
C MET A 1 -12.23 -27.14 -17.86
N ALA A 2 -12.04 -26.75 -19.14
CA ALA A 2 -11.04 -25.74 -19.55
C ALA A 2 -11.43 -24.25 -19.29
N GLU A 3 -12.68 -23.98 -18.91
CA GLU A 3 -13.17 -22.62 -18.63
C GLU A 3 -12.79 -22.14 -17.22
N ASP A 4 -12.72 -23.08 -16.26
CA ASP A 4 -12.38 -22.83 -14.84
C ASP A 4 -10.93 -22.33 -14.66
N ASP A 5 -9.98 -22.88 -15.43
CA ASP A 5 -8.58 -22.45 -15.45
C ASP A 5 -8.38 -21.02 -15.97
N LYS A 6 -9.20 -20.58 -16.93
CA LYS A 6 -9.13 -19.22 -17.49
C LYS A 6 -9.69 -18.19 -16.51
N ASP A 7 -10.74 -18.53 -15.78
CA ASP A 7 -11.28 -17.70 -14.71
C ASP A 7 -10.31 -17.60 -13.53
N LEU A 8 -9.61 -18.70 -13.21
CA LEU A 8 -8.55 -18.69 -12.21
C LEU A 8 -7.37 -17.81 -12.66
N GLN A 9 -6.92 -17.92 -13.92
CA GLN A 9 -5.86 -17.05 -14.47
C GLN A 9 -6.28 -15.58 -14.54
N ARG A 10 -7.53 -15.27 -14.90
CA ARG A 10 -8.06 -13.89 -14.88
C ARG A 10 -8.09 -13.34 -13.46
N ARG A 11 -8.53 -14.14 -12.48
CA ARG A 11 -8.52 -13.77 -11.05
C ARG A 11 -7.09 -13.59 -10.53
N GLN A 12 -6.16 -14.46 -10.89
CA GLN A 12 -4.76 -14.37 -10.53
C GLN A 12 -4.08 -13.14 -11.16
N ALA A 13 -4.37 -12.84 -12.42
CA ALA A 13 -3.89 -11.63 -13.09
C ALA A 13 -4.39 -10.36 -12.39
N MET A 14 -5.68 -10.33 -12.02
CA MET A 14 -6.27 -9.20 -11.28
C MET A 14 -5.60 -9.00 -9.91
N ILE A 15 -5.33 -10.09 -9.18
CA ILE A 15 -4.64 -10.02 -7.88
C ILE A 15 -3.18 -9.56 -8.05
N LEU A 16 -2.47 -10.07 -9.07
CA LEU A 16 -1.08 -9.67 -9.34
C LEU A 16 -0.97 -8.17 -9.65
N THR A 17 -1.93 -7.63 -10.41
CA THR A 17 -1.98 -6.19 -10.73
C THR A 17 -2.38 -5.31 -9.55
N ALA A 18 -3.11 -5.85 -8.56
CA ALA A 18 -3.50 -5.11 -7.37
C ALA A 18 -2.34 -4.90 -6.39
N ILE A 19 -1.34 -5.79 -6.36
CA ILE A 19 -0.17 -5.69 -5.47
C ILE A 19 0.60 -4.36 -5.67
N PRO A 20 1.06 -4.00 -6.89
CA PRO A 20 1.75 -2.73 -7.09
C PRO A 20 0.83 -1.52 -6.86
N MET A 21 -0.47 -1.63 -7.20
CA MET A 21 -1.45 -0.58 -6.92
C MET A 21 -1.56 -0.27 -5.42
N VAL A 22 -1.67 -1.29 -4.57
CA VAL A 22 -1.75 -1.11 -3.11
C VAL A 22 -0.42 -0.64 -2.53
N LEU A 23 0.71 -1.13 -3.06
CA LEU A 23 2.05 -0.70 -2.65
C LEU A 23 2.29 0.79 -2.94
N VAL A 24 1.78 1.30 -4.06
CA VAL A 24 1.88 2.71 -4.45
C VAL A 24 0.82 3.57 -3.76
N ALA A 25 -0.38 3.03 -3.50
CA ALA A 25 -1.46 3.75 -2.85
C ALA A 25 -1.06 4.30 -1.47
N GLY A 26 -0.31 3.54 -0.67
CA GLY A 26 0.15 3.98 0.66
C GLY A 26 1.04 5.24 0.61
N PRO A 27 2.17 5.21 -0.13
CA PRO A 27 3.01 6.39 -0.37
C PRO A 27 2.26 7.56 -1.01
N LEU A 28 1.35 7.29 -1.95
CA LEU A 28 0.61 8.32 -2.67
C LEU A 28 -0.37 9.08 -1.75
N VAL A 29 -1.08 8.34 -0.87
CA VAL A 29 -1.94 8.94 0.16
C VAL A 29 -1.12 9.71 1.20
N GLY A 30 0.02 9.16 1.63
CA GLY A 30 0.96 9.85 2.54
C GLY A 30 1.51 11.15 1.95
N PHE A 31 1.83 11.16 0.66
CA PHE A 31 2.26 12.34 -0.07
C PHE A 31 1.14 13.40 -0.20
N LEU A 32 -0.07 13.00 -0.58
CA LEU A 32 -1.22 13.90 -0.70
C LEU A 32 -1.58 14.58 0.62
N ILE A 33 -1.65 13.80 1.71
CA ILE A 33 -1.95 14.32 3.05
C ILE A 33 -0.79 15.21 3.55
N GLY A 34 0.45 14.75 3.38
CA GLY A 34 1.64 15.50 3.76
C GLY A 34 1.73 16.85 3.06
N ASN A 35 1.53 16.87 1.75
CA ASN A 35 1.58 18.09 0.94
C ASN A 35 0.45 19.08 1.29
N TYR A 36 -0.77 18.58 1.57
CA TYR A 36 -1.88 19.43 2.00
C TYR A 36 -1.64 20.05 3.38
N LEU A 37 -1.13 19.28 4.34
CA LEU A 37 -0.82 19.80 5.67
C LEU A 37 0.40 20.73 5.65
N ASP A 38 1.47 20.41 4.91
CA ASP A 38 2.65 21.28 4.81
C ASP A 38 2.31 22.63 4.16
N GLY A 39 1.39 22.66 3.18
CA GLY A 39 0.87 23.90 2.61
C GLY A 39 0.01 24.72 3.60
N LYS A 40 -0.69 24.06 4.52
CA LYS A 40 -1.53 24.72 5.53
C LYS A 40 -0.73 25.24 6.74
N PHE A 41 0.32 24.53 7.12
CA PHE A 41 1.17 24.88 8.27
C PHE A 41 2.44 25.66 7.88
N GLY A 42 2.80 25.72 6.59
CA GLY A 42 3.99 26.42 6.12
C GLY A 42 5.32 25.74 6.52
N THR A 43 5.26 24.50 7.03
CA THR A 43 6.41 23.73 7.55
C THR A 43 7.11 22.88 6.48
N ALA A 44 6.80 23.11 5.20
CA ALA A 44 7.32 22.31 4.10
C ALA A 44 8.85 22.23 4.17
N PRO A 45 9.46 21.02 4.22
CA PRO A 45 8.89 19.69 3.92
C PRO A 45 8.82 18.72 5.12
N TRP A 46 8.79 19.21 6.37
CA TRP A 46 8.94 18.36 7.56
C TRP A 46 7.75 17.42 7.80
N LEU A 47 6.52 17.88 7.58
CA LEU A 47 5.34 17.05 7.82
C LEU A 47 5.20 15.95 6.76
N MET A 48 5.54 16.25 5.50
CA MET A 48 5.56 15.29 4.41
C MET A 48 6.52 14.13 4.70
N ILE A 49 7.73 14.43 5.17
CA ILE A 49 8.71 13.39 5.55
C ILE A 49 8.17 12.53 6.69
N PHE A 50 7.56 13.14 7.72
CA PHE A 50 6.98 12.41 8.84
C PHE A 50 5.86 11.46 8.41
N PHE A 51 4.94 11.91 7.56
CA PHE A 51 3.83 11.09 7.06
C PHE A 51 4.28 10.00 6.08
N ILE A 52 5.30 10.25 5.26
CA ILE A 52 5.91 9.23 4.39
C ILE A 52 6.56 8.13 5.23
N ILE A 53 7.32 8.49 6.26
CA ILE A 53 7.97 7.52 7.17
C ILE A 53 6.91 6.71 7.94
N MET A 54 5.86 7.36 8.44
CA MET A 54 4.73 6.67 9.07
C MET A 54 4.00 5.73 8.10
N GLY A 55 3.73 6.18 6.87
CA GLY A 55 3.06 5.38 5.85
C GLY A 55 3.89 4.17 5.40
N ALA A 56 5.20 4.34 5.26
CA ALA A 56 6.15 3.26 4.97
C ALA A 56 6.19 2.25 6.13
N GLY A 57 6.29 2.73 7.37
CA GLY A 57 6.27 1.88 8.56
C GLY A 57 4.96 1.09 8.73
N ALA A 58 3.82 1.71 8.44
CA ALA A 58 2.51 1.07 8.47
C ALA A 58 2.41 -0.04 7.41
N SER A 59 2.91 0.23 6.20
CA SER A 59 2.94 -0.74 5.09
C SER A 59 3.78 -1.98 5.46
N ILE A 60 4.97 -1.78 6.03
CA ILE A 60 5.83 -2.89 6.51
C ILE A 60 5.12 -3.68 7.62
N LYS A 61 4.46 -3.00 8.57
CA LYS A 61 3.67 -3.65 9.62
C LYS A 61 2.55 -4.52 9.04
N GLN A 62 1.86 -4.03 8.03
CA GLN A 62 0.76 -4.75 7.38
C GLN A 62 1.25 -6.01 6.67
N VAL A 63 2.39 -5.93 5.99
CA VAL A 63 3.06 -7.10 5.38
C VAL A 63 3.47 -8.13 6.46
N LYS A 64 4.07 -7.68 7.57
CA LYS A 64 4.41 -8.57 8.69
C LYS A 64 3.18 -9.23 9.31
N GLN A 65 2.07 -8.50 9.43
CA GLN A 65 0.81 -9.06 9.93
C GLN A 65 0.24 -10.11 8.98
N LEU A 66 0.28 -9.87 7.67
CA LEU A 66 -0.12 -10.84 6.66
C LEU A 66 0.74 -12.11 6.75
N LEU A 67 2.07 -11.96 6.82
CA LEU A 67 3.00 -13.09 6.96
C LEU A 67 2.79 -13.88 8.26
N ALA A 68 2.63 -13.19 9.39
CA ALA A 68 2.38 -13.82 10.69
C ALA A 68 1.02 -14.54 10.72
N LYS A 69 0.01 -13.99 10.04
CA LYS A 69 -1.32 -14.60 9.95
C LYS A 69 -1.34 -15.82 9.02
N THR A 70 -0.43 -15.90 8.04
CA THR A 70 -0.31 -17.03 7.12
C THR A 70 0.59 -18.15 7.67
N SER A 71 1.60 -17.82 8.49
CA SER A 71 2.52 -18.82 9.07
C SER A 71 2.01 -19.47 10.36
N GLY A 72 0.87 -19.01 10.91
CA GLY A 72 0.19 -19.66 12.03
C GLY A 72 -0.74 -20.78 11.56
N LYS A 73 -0.17 -21.85 10.99
CA LYS A 73 -0.77 -23.18 10.87
C LYS A 73 0.31 -24.23 11.06
#